data_AF-A0A0K1RTW1-F1
#
_entry.id   AF-A0A0K1RTW1-F1
#
_cell.length_a   1.000
_cell.length_b   1.000
_cell.length_c   1.000
_cell.angle_alpha   90.00
_cell.angle_beta   90.00
_cell.angle_gamma   90.00
#
_symmetry.space_group_name_H-M   'P 1'
#
loop_
_entity.id
_entity.type
_entity.pdbx_description
1 polymer ?
#
loop_
_entity_poly.entity_id
_entity_poly.type
_entity_poly.pdbx_seq_one_letter_code
_entity_poly.pdbx_strand_id
1 'polypeptide(L)' 'MAEGFGPLVLNPKQEREAKLLRKSVLKHFQHLEDPRADRGRNHSLVSLIALAILAVLAGADGFVAIEAYGKAKQSWFKG' A
#
# COMPACT_ATOMS: atom_id res chain seq x y z
N MET A 1 21.30 -1.30 5.80
CA MET A 1 20.05 -1.95 5.36
C MET A 1 19.05 -1.69 6.46
N ALA A 2 17.97 -0.93 6.20
CA ALA A 2 17.00 -0.63 7.24
C ALA A 2 16.15 -1.88 7.48
N GLU A 3 16.44 -2.57 8.58
CA GLU A 3 15.57 -3.57 9.20
C GLU A 3 14.18 -2.94 9.36
N GLY A 4 13.30 -3.18 8.39
CA GLY A 4 11.91 -2.74 8.47
C GLY A 4 11.26 -3.37 9.70
N PHE A 5 10.44 -2.58 10.40
CA PHE A 5 9.64 -2.93 11.58
C PHE A 5 9.60 -4.44 11.84
N GLY A 6 10.23 -4.87 12.95
CA GLY A 6 10.17 -6.24 13.44
C GLY A 6 8.72 -6.77 13.49
N PRO A 7 8.52 -8.07 13.74
CA PRO A 7 7.20 -8.70 13.66
C PRO A 7 6.17 -7.82 14.35
N LEU A 8 5.13 -7.43 13.60
CA LEU A 8 4.08 -6.55 14.09
C LEU A 8 3.40 -7.25 15.27
N VAL A 9 3.84 -6.95 16.50
CA VAL A 9 3.16 -7.37 17.72
C VAL A 9 1.95 -6.44 17.88
N LEU A 10 0.94 -6.65 17.06
CA LEU A 10 -0.34 -5.96 17.17
C LEU A 10 -1.08 -6.55 18.35
N ASN A 11 -1.61 -5.69 19.21
CA ASN A 11 -2.60 -6.15 20.18
C ASN A 11 -3.93 -6.50 19.47
N PRO A 12 -4.81 -7.29 20.10
CA PRO A 12 -6.05 -7.75 19.45
C PRO A 12 -6.97 -6.62 18.96
N LYS A 13 -6.89 -5.44 19.59
CA LYS A 13 -7.62 -4.24 19.17
C LYS A 13 -7.03 -3.67 17.87
N GLN A 14 -5.71 -3.53 17.79
CA GLN A 14 -4.99 -3.06 16.61
C GLN A 14 -5.17 -4.02 15.42
N GLU A 15 -5.20 -5.33 15.64
CA GLU A 15 -5.51 -6.30 14.58
C GLU A 15 -6.92 -6.09 14.00
N ARG A 16 -7.92 -5.87 14.87
CA ARG A 16 -9.30 -5.60 14.45
C ARG A 16 -9.39 -4.28 13.67
N GLU A 17 -8.74 -3.23 14.15
CA GLU A 17 -8.70 -1.92 13.49
C GLU A 17 -8.00 -2.02 12.14
N ALA A 18 -6.84 -2.69 12.05
CA ALA A 18 -6.12 -2.93 10.80
C ALA A 18 -6.97 -3.73 9.81
N LYS A 19 -7.72 -4.74 10.28
CA LYS A 19 -8.64 -5.52 9.45
C LYS A 19 -9.79 -4.67 8.90
N LEU A 20 -10.35 -3.79 9.72
CA LEU A 20 -11.41 -2.86 9.31
C LEU A 20 -10.88 -1.82 8.30
N LEU A 21 -9.71 -1.24 8.56
CA LEU A 21 -9.06 -0.29 7.66
C LEU A 21 -8.73 -0.92 6.31
N ARG A 22 -8.15 -2.13 6.30
CA ARG A 22 -7.88 -2.88 5.07
C ARG A 22 -9.16 -3.10 4.26
N LYS A 23 -10.26 -3.49 4.92
CA LYS A 23 -11.56 -3.64 4.26
C LYS A 23 -12.08 -2.29 3.75
N SER A 24 -11.96 -1.21 4.51
CA SER A 24 -12.48 0.11 4.17
C SER A 24 -11.78 0.69 2.95
N VAL A 25 -10.45 0.73 2.94
CA VAL A 25 -9.68 1.32 1.83
C VAL A 25 -9.88 0.54 0.54
N LEU A 26 -9.73 -0.79 0.58
CA LEU A 26 -9.91 -1.62 -0.63
C LEU A 26 -11.35 -1.57 -1.15
N LYS A 27 -12.35 -1.55 -0.26
CA LYS A 27 -13.77 -1.45 -0.64
C LYS A 27 -14.12 -0.07 -1.19
N HIS A 28 -13.51 1.00 -0.67
CA HIS A 28 -13.81 2.35 -1.13
C HIS A 28 -13.41 2.56 -2.60
N PHE A 29 -12.27 2.00 -3.01
CA PHE A 29 -11.77 2.10 -4.38
C PHE A 29 -12.17 0.94 -5.29
N GLN A 30 -13.04 0.01 -4.84
CA GLN A 30 -13.39 -1.19 -5.60
C GLN A 30 -14.16 -0.90 -6.90
N HIS A 31 -14.85 0.24 -6.97
CA HIS A 31 -15.65 0.66 -8.12
C HIS A 31 -14.94 1.68 -9.00
N LEU A 32 -13.67 1.99 -8.69
CA LEU A 32 -12.90 2.93 -9.50
C LEU A 32 -12.45 2.22 -10.77
N GLU A 33 -12.95 2.68 -11.91
CA GLU A 33 -12.55 2.19 -13.22
C GLU A 33 -11.08 2.56 -13.48
N ASP A 34 -10.32 1.63 -14.05
CA ASP A 34 -8.90 1.84 -14.31
C ASP A 34 -8.69 2.55 -15.65
N PRO A 35 -8.33 3.86 -15.68
CA PRO A 35 -8.20 4.60 -16.92
C PRO A 35 -6.94 4.20 -17.72
N ARG A 36 -6.10 3.32 -17.18
CA ARG A 36 -4.84 2.92 -17.80
C ARG A 36 -5.09 1.91 -18.92
N ALA A 37 -4.38 2.12 -20.04
CA ALA A 37 -4.33 1.16 -21.12
C ALA A 37 -3.85 -0.22 -20.62
N ASP A 38 -4.33 -1.32 -21.23
CA ASP A 38 -3.92 -2.69 -20.87
C ASP A 38 -2.40 -2.89 -20.92
N ARG A 39 -1.72 -2.16 -21.82
CA ARG A 39 -0.26 -2.11 -21.94
C ARG A 39 0.33 -1.37 -20.73
N GLY A 40 0.56 -2.09 -19.63
CA GLY A 40 1.17 -1.55 -18.40
C GLY A 40 0.45 -1.92 -17.10
N ARG A 41 -0.65 -2.68 -17.15
CA ARG A 41 -1.37 -3.14 -15.95
C ARG A 41 -0.69 -4.35 -15.29
N ASN A 42 0.55 -4.19 -14.82
CA ASN A 42 1.25 -5.20 -14.02
C ASN A 42 0.73 -5.29 -12.57
N HIS A 43 0.04 -4.24 -12.12
CA HIS A 43 -0.51 -4.11 -10.77
C HIS A 43 -1.92 -3.52 -10.83
N SER A 44 -2.80 -3.98 -9.93
CA SER A 44 -4.15 -3.42 -9.80
C SER A 44 -4.10 -1.95 -9.41
N LEU A 45 -5.06 -1.16 -9.89
CA LEU A 45 -5.15 0.27 -9.56
C LEU A 45 -5.25 0.49 -8.05
N VAL A 46 -6.06 -0.34 -7.38
CA VAL A 46 -6.25 -0.29 -5.93
C VAL A 46 -4.93 -0.50 -5.17
N SER A 47 -4.07 -1.42 -5.61
CA SER A 47 -2.76 -1.63 -4.98
C SER A 47 -1.83 -0.43 -5.17
N LEU A 48 -1.89 0.26 -6.32
CA LEU A 48 -1.11 1.48 -6.54
C LEU A 48 -1.60 2.65 -5.68
N ILE A 49 -2.92 2.80 -5.54
CA ILE A 49 -3.51 3.82 -4.65
C ILE A 49 -3.11 3.55 -3.19
N ALA A 50 -3.20 2.30 -2.75
CA ALA A 50 -2.78 1.90 -1.40
C ALA A 50 -1.28 2.19 -1.18
N LEU A 51 -0.42 1.85 -2.13
CA LEU A 51 1.01 2.17 -2.09
C LEU A 51 1.25 3.67 -1.95
N ALA A 52 0.59 4.49 -2.78
CA ALA A 52 0.73 5.94 -2.77
C ALA A 52 0.30 6.54 -1.43
N ILE A 53 -0.85 6.14 -0.88
CA ILE A 53 -1.33 6.59 0.44
C ILE A 53 -0.30 6.24 1.53
N LEU A 54 0.16 4.99 1.56
CA LEU A 54 1.14 4.54 2.56
C LEU A 54 2.46 5.29 2.44
N ALA A 55 2.93 5.53 1.21
CA ALA A 55 4.16 6.28 0.96
C ALA A 55 4.02 7.74 1.43
N VAL A 56 2.93 8.41 1.08
CA VAL A 56 2.68 9.81 1.48
C VAL A 56 2.55 9.94 3.00
N LEU A 57 1.85 9.00 3.66
CA LEU A 57 1.79 8.95 5.13
C LEU A 57 3.16 8.70 5.78
N ALA A 58 4.06 8.02 5.08
CA ALA A 58 5.45 7.83 5.50
C ALA A 58 6.36 9.02 5.14
N GLY A 59 5.82 10.11 4.59
CA GLY A 59 6.56 11.33 4.26
C GLY A 59 7.18 11.34 2.85
N ALA A 60 6.76 10.45 1.95
CA ALA A 60 7.21 10.49 0.56
C ALA A 60 6.65 11.73 -0.15
N ASP A 61 7.54 12.57 -0.68
CA ASP A 61 7.19 13.72 -1.51
C ASP A 61 7.43 13.42 -2.99
N GLY A 62 6.34 13.41 -3.76
CA GLY A 62 6.35 13.13 -5.20
C GLY A 62 6.56 11.65 -5.57
N PHE A 63 6.47 11.39 -6.88
CA PHE A 63 6.45 10.02 -7.43
C PHE A 63 7.77 9.26 -7.26
N VAL A 64 8.91 9.95 -7.26
CA VAL A 64 10.23 9.32 -7.07
C VAL A 64 10.36 8.76 -5.65
N ALA A 65 9.91 9.51 -4.65
CA ALA A 65 9.92 9.04 -3.27
C ALA A 65 8.93 7.89 -3.04
N ILE A 66 7.77 7.92 -3.70
CA ILE A 66 6.79 6.82 -3.69
C ILE A 66 7.39 5.56 -4.32
N GLU A 67 8.09 5.68 -5.44
CA GLU A 67 8.77 4.56 -6.08
C GLU A 67 9.86 3.97 -5.17
N ALA A 68 10.67 4.83 -4.54
CA ALA A 68 11.69 4.42 -3.58
C ALA A 68 11.07 3.68 -2.37
N TYR A 69 9.95 4.18 -1.83
CA TYR A 69 9.21 3.51 -0.77
C TYR A 69 8.71 2.13 -1.22
N GLY A 70 8.09 2.04 -2.40
CA GLY A 70 7.60 0.77 -2.95
C GLY A 70 8.70 -0.26 -3.16
N LYS A 71 9.87 0.16 -3.68
CA LYS A 71 11.06 -0.70 -3.82
C LYS A 71 11.58 -1.14 -2.46
N ALA A 72 11.68 -0.24 -1.49
CA ALA A 72 12.14 -0.55 -0.14
C ALA A 72 11.20 -1.49 0.62
N LYS A 73 9.91 -1.49 0.29
CA LYS A 73 8.87 -2.33 0.92
C LYS A 73 8.38 -3.46 0.02
N GLN A 74 9.10 -3.79 -1.05
CA GLN A 74 8.64 -4.76 -2.03
C GLN A 74 8.45 -6.17 -1.45
N SER A 75 9.28 -6.57 -0.48
CA SER A 75 9.14 -7.85 0.23
C SER A 75 7.83 -7.96 1.01
N TRP A 76 7.35 -6.84 1.55
CA TRP A 76 6.08 -6.78 2.28
C TRP A 76 4.87 -6.87 1.35
N PHE A 77 4.95 -6.28 0.15
CA PHE A 77 3.88 -6.35 -0.85
C PHE A 77 3.81 -7.67 -1.64
N LYS A 78 4.89 -8.45 -1.65
CA LYS A 78 4.95 -9.78 -2.29
C LYS A 78 4.59 -10.94 -1.35
N GLY A 79 4.43 -10.67 -0.06
CA GLY A 79 4.11 -11.65 0.99
C GLY A 79 2.64 -11.98 1.09
#